data_AF-A0A212J4C9-F1
#
_entry.id   AF-A0A212J4C9-F1
#
_cell.length_a   1.000
_cell.length_b   1.000
_cell.length_c   1.000
_cell.angle_alpha   90.00
_cell.angle_beta   90.00
_cell.angle_gamma   90.00
#
_symmetry.space_group_name_H-M   'P 1'
#
loop_
_entity.id
_entity.type
_entity.pdbx_description
1 polymer ?
#
loop_
_entity_poly.entity_id
_entity_poly.type
_entity_poly.pdbx_seq_one_letter_code
_entity_poly.pdbx_strand_id
1 'polypeptide(L)'
;MRIAINELDLEFDQMFSAETVDDSDHERWYIMRIGVLRLIKLAMQAHPQFEAPTLTFQRNLAYSFQVLSLIRRAGAIEHGRRVGQILLANSGRIERLPDHFRIILPPNLPDLELHERDLDRHHVVRDHEMFANGFEAFVGKKRKDEIKNLLAELVYPFHGHFIGYGADPMLDFYFFGHAYNEIQLAKGFDTFHFSTTFGGITFSNYKLAAMFIMSVGMKHRAFVSALIAKEPTIRIEDILTVSVETKNFLESMKEFINEFGQHFEKHVPVTDDNVRTIFDVLSISRKNLTLLDRPGAPTPPLIQCSDDHVIRPLAGAIRDEVMLFLLNSLQHSFPKDYDRAQQAREGVMQRAVERALRGALPDLEYRGNIKLRHSGKVATDIDLVIIEPSTARIILVQLKHQDPYGSDFASMLARTGRLNQQVRDWLHKVRSWVGAASTSELRASFRLPPSVTNPAVSFLVLTRHYAHSLRLVVDGTDAAFSNWTQLITAIARLQESNFPPTLERLIKELKTLSVPDEQYYLPEPRSDWTTGRLRFTIEQEHLETES
;
A
#
# COMPACT_ATOMS: atom_id res chain seq x y z
N MET A 1 -12.98 0.60 23.77
CA MET A 1 -12.02 0.11 22.76
C MET A 1 -12.55 -1.12 22.04
N ARG A 2 -12.78 -2.26 22.71
CA ARG A 2 -13.22 -3.51 22.04
C ARG A 2 -14.47 -3.34 21.16
N ILE A 3 -15.52 -2.69 21.67
CA ILE A 3 -16.74 -2.38 20.89
C ILE A 3 -16.39 -1.64 19.59
N ALA A 4 -15.45 -0.69 19.64
CA ALA A 4 -15.10 0.09 18.45
C ALA A 4 -14.45 -0.77 17.36
N ILE A 5 -13.66 -1.78 17.76
CA ILE A 5 -13.07 -2.75 16.84
C ILE A 5 -14.16 -3.66 16.25
N ASN A 6 -15.10 -4.14 17.09
CA ASN A 6 -16.24 -4.95 16.62
C ASN A 6 -17.10 -4.19 15.59
N GLU A 7 -17.43 -2.92 15.84
CA GLU A 7 -18.22 -2.12 14.90
C GLU A 7 -17.43 -1.83 13.60
N LEU A 8 -16.09 -1.72 13.66
CA LEU A 8 -15.25 -1.59 12.46
C LEU A 8 -15.27 -2.85 11.61
N ASP A 9 -15.14 -4.03 12.22
CA ASP A 9 -15.17 -5.29 11.48
C ASP A 9 -16.57 -5.58 10.92
N LEU A 10 -17.64 -5.17 11.63
CA LEU A 10 -19.01 -5.25 11.12
C LEU A 10 -19.20 -4.35 9.89
N GLU A 11 -18.70 -3.12 9.94
CA GLU A 11 -18.71 -2.20 8.79
C GLU A 11 -17.93 -2.78 7.60
N PHE A 12 -16.73 -3.29 7.89
CA PHE A 12 -15.85 -3.91 6.90
C PHE A 12 -16.54 -5.08 6.19
N ASP A 13 -17.19 -5.97 6.94
CA ASP A 13 -17.86 -7.13 6.37
C ASP A 13 -19.08 -6.74 5.53
N GLN A 14 -19.83 -5.71 5.96
CA GLN A 14 -20.94 -5.15 5.18
C GLN A 14 -20.47 -4.60 3.83
N MET A 15 -19.40 -3.80 3.81
CA MET A 15 -18.82 -3.29 2.57
C MET A 15 -18.30 -4.40 1.66
N PHE A 16 -17.65 -5.41 2.23
CA PHE A 16 -17.07 -6.50 1.45
C PHE A 16 -18.14 -7.40 0.82
N SER A 17 -19.26 -7.60 1.51
CA SER A 17 -20.36 -8.46 1.07
C SER A 17 -21.42 -7.72 0.24
N ALA A 18 -21.34 -6.39 0.10
CA ALA A 18 -22.31 -5.61 -0.65
C ALA A 18 -22.17 -5.82 -2.16
N GLU A 19 -23.30 -6.01 -2.87
CA GLU A 19 -23.31 -6.09 -4.34
C GLU A 19 -22.97 -4.75 -5.00
N THR A 20 -23.34 -3.65 -4.35
CA THR A 20 -23.04 -2.27 -4.76
C THR A 20 -22.67 -1.44 -3.54
N VAL A 21 -21.56 -0.72 -3.61
CA VAL A 21 -21.10 0.24 -2.59
C VAL A 21 -21.19 1.62 -3.20
N ASP A 22 -21.84 2.57 -2.52
CA ASP A 22 -21.93 3.96 -2.97
C ASP A 22 -20.90 4.87 -2.28
N ASP A 23 -20.84 6.15 -2.69
CA ASP A 23 -19.91 7.12 -2.12
C ASP A 23 -20.17 7.36 -0.62
N SER A 24 -21.43 7.25 -0.16
CA SER A 24 -21.79 7.45 1.23
C SER A 24 -21.28 6.32 2.14
N ASP A 25 -21.27 5.08 1.63
CA ASP A 25 -20.65 3.94 2.30
C ASP A 25 -19.14 4.12 2.42
N HIS A 26 -18.49 4.60 1.35
CA HIS A 26 -17.06 4.91 1.38
C HIS A 26 -16.71 6.01 2.38
N GLU A 27 -17.51 7.08 2.48
CA GLU A 27 -17.34 8.14 3.47
C GLU A 27 -17.55 7.62 4.90
N ARG A 28 -18.60 6.83 5.14
CA ARG A 28 -18.89 6.21 6.44
C ARG A 28 -17.74 5.33 6.89
N TRP A 29 -17.26 4.45 6.02
CA TRP A 29 -16.10 3.60 6.28
C TRP A 29 -14.85 4.42 6.59
N TYR A 30 -14.57 5.43 5.78
CA TYR A 30 -13.42 6.30 5.98
C TYR A 30 -13.45 6.94 7.37
N ILE A 31 -14.56 7.56 7.76
CA ILE A 31 -14.73 8.21 9.08
C ILE A 31 -14.66 7.18 10.21
N MET A 32 -15.29 6.02 10.05
CA MET A 32 -15.25 4.95 11.04
C MET A 32 -13.83 4.46 11.27
N ARG A 33 -13.09 4.13 10.20
CA ARG A 33 -11.72 3.64 10.27
C ARG A 33 -10.83 4.60 11.04
N ILE A 34 -10.74 5.87 10.61
CA ILE A 34 -9.85 6.83 11.28
C ILE A 34 -10.29 7.13 12.73
N GLY A 35 -11.61 7.11 13.00
CA GLY A 35 -12.16 7.30 14.34
C GLY A 35 -11.81 6.15 15.28
N VAL A 36 -11.91 4.90 14.82
CA VAL A 36 -11.57 3.70 15.59
C VAL A 36 -10.08 3.67 15.92
N LEU A 37 -9.21 3.95 14.95
CA LEU A 37 -7.75 4.02 15.18
C LEU A 37 -7.40 5.05 16.24
N ARG A 38 -8.03 6.23 16.17
CA ARG A 38 -7.83 7.26 17.20
C ARG A 38 -8.32 6.81 18.57
N LEU A 39 -9.46 6.14 18.64
CA LEU A 39 -9.99 5.62 19.89
C LEU A 39 -9.12 4.52 20.50
N ILE A 40 -8.53 3.64 19.68
CA ILE A 40 -7.58 2.61 20.16
C ILE A 40 -6.42 3.30 20.89
N LYS A 41 -5.78 4.27 20.22
CA LYS A 41 -4.69 5.04 20.82
C LYS A 41 -5.12 5.73 22.12
N LEU A 42 -6.21 6.50 22.09
CA LEU A 42 -6.68 7.24 23.26
C LEU A 42 -7.03 6.32 24.42
N ALA A 43 -7.66 5.17 24.16
CA ALA A 43 -7.99 4.19 25.19
C ALA A 43 -6.73 3.57 25.81
N MET A 44 -5.74 3.19 25.00
CA MET A 44 -4.48 2.63 25.50
C MET A 44 -3.64 3.65 26.29
N GLN A 45 -3.75 4.95 25.96
CA GLN A 45 -3.10 6.03 26.71
C GLN A 45 -3.82 6.36 28.03
N ALA A 46 -5.16 6.34 28.02
CA ALA A 46 -5.97 6.67 29.19
C ALA A 46 -5.95 5.57 30.26
N HIS A 47 -5.71 4.32 29.87
CA HIS A 47 -5.76 3.17 30.77
C HIS A 47 -4.43 2.40 30.77
N PRO A 48 -3.72 2.30 31.91
CA PRO A 48 -2.47 1.54 31.99
C PRO A 48 -2.68 0.04 31.76
N GLN A 49 -3.87 -0.46 32.14
CA GLN A 49 -4.35 -1.82 31.91
C GLN A 49 -5.86 -1.79 31.71
N PHE A 50 -6.41 -2.84 31.08
CA PHE A 50 -7.86 -3.04 30.99
C PHE A 50 -8.24 -4.19 31.93
N GLU A 51 -9.35 -4.05 32.65
CA GLU A 51 -9.85 -5.09 33.57
C GLU A 51 -10.28 -6.36 32.81
N ALA A 52 -10.81 -6.18 31.60
CA ALA A 52 -11.23 -7.25 30.71
C ALA A 52 -10.70 -6.98 29.29
N PRO A 53 -9.38 -7.15 29.05
CA PRO A 53 -8.70 -6.66 27.85
C PRO A 53 -9.23 -7.32 26.57
N THR A 54 -9.65 -8.58 26.65
CA THR A 54 -9.93 -9.43 25.48
C THR A 54 -11.24 -10.19 25.56
N LEU A 55 -12.13 -9.80 26.49
CA LEU A 55 -13.45 -10.41 26.65
C LEU A 55 -14.24 -10.33 25.35
N THR A 56 -14.70 -11.48 24.86
CA THR A 56 -15.74 -11.56 23.83
C THR A 56 -17.09 -11.39 24.52
N PHE A 57 -17.92 -10.49 24.00
CA PHE A 57 -19.25 -10.23 24.52
C PHE A 57 -20.22 -10.00 23.38
N GLN A 58 -21.48 -10.30 23.62
CA GLN A 58 -22.55 -10.03 22.67
C GLN A 58 -22.73 -8.53 22.47
N ARG A 59 -22.96 -8.11 21.23
CA ARG A 59 -23.24 -6.72 20.89
C ARG A 59 -24.45 -6.21 21.68
N ASN A 60 -24.24 -5.11 22.38
CA ASN A 60 -25.25 -4.40 23.13
C ASN A 60 -25.46 -3.02 22.49
N LEU A 61 -26.66 -2.79 21.94
CA LEU A 61 -26.97 -1.57 21.19
C LEU A 61 -26.81 -0.29 22.02
N ALA A 62 -27.04 -0.34 23.34
CA ALA A 62 -26.85 0.83 24.20
C ALA A 62 -25.38 1.24 24.26
N TYR A 63 -24.46 0.28 24.39
CA TYR A 63 -23.03 0.56 24.38
C TYR A 63 -22.51 0.85 22.97
N SER A 64 -22.95 0.10 21.96
CA SER A 64 -22.60 0.34 20.55
C SER A 64 -22.97 1.74 20.11
N PHE A 65 -24.17 2.23 20.44
CA PHE A 65 -24.60 3.60 20.11
C PHE A 65 -23.66 4.67 20.71
N GLN A 66 -23.29 4.51 21.98
CA GLN A 66 -22.37 5.45 22.64
C GLN A 66 -20.98 5.41 21.99
N VAL A 67 -20.48 4.21 21.68
CA VAL A 67 -19.16 4.03 21.05
C VAL A 67 -19.16 4.54 19.61
N LEU A 68 -20.20 4.29 18.83
CA LEU A 68 -20.37 4.85 17.48
C LEU A 68 -20.41 6.38 17.51
N SER A 69 -21.06 6.98 18.51
CA SER A 69 -20.99 8.44 18.70
C SER A 69 -19.56 8.91 19.01
N LEU A 70 -18.77 8.15 19.77
CA LEU A 70 -17.36 8.48 20.02
C LEU A 70 -16.51 8.31 18.76
N ILE A 71 -16.72 7.25 17.99
CA ILE A 71 -16.06 6.97 16.71
C ILE A 71 -16.30 8.15 15.76
N ARG A 72 -17.55 8.58 15.60
CA ARG A 72 -17.90 9.70 14.73
C ARG A 72 -17.19 11.00 15.14
N ARG A 73 -17.15 11.31 16.44
CA ARG A 73 -16.47 12.51 16.95
C ARG A 73 -14.95 12.43 16.75
N ALA A 74 -14.34 11.30 17.07
CA ALA A 74 -12.91 11.08 16.86
C ALA A 74 -12.56 11.12 15.37
N GLY A 75 -13.38 10.52 14.52
CA GLY A 75 -13.21 10.50 13.07
C GLY A 75 -13.35 11.89 12.46
N ALA A 76 -14.35 12.68 12.88
CA ALA A 76 -14.47 14.07 12.45
C ALA A 76 -13.25 14.92 12.84
N ILE A 77 -12.70 14.73 14.04
CA ILE A 77 -11.48 15.42 14.49
C ILE A 77 -10.27 15.01 13.65
N GLU A 78 -10.08 13.72 13.38
CA GLU A 78 -8.96 13.24 12.56
C GLU A 78 -9.10 13.63 11.08
N HIS A 79 -10.33 13.65 10.53
CA HIS A 79 -10.59 14.21 9.21
C HIS A 79 -10.26 15.71 9.17
N GLY A 80 -10.67 16.50 10.18
CA GLY A 80 -10.29 17.92 10.28
C GLY A 80 -8.77 18.12 10.36
N ARG A 81 -8.04 17.26 11.09
CA ARG A 81 -6.56 17.25 11.10
C ARG A 81 -5.99 16.98 9.71
N ARG A 82 -6.53 16.01 8.98
CA ARG A 82 -6.14 15.69 7.60
C ARG A 82 -6.40 16.87 6.65
N VAL A 83 -7.59 17.47 6.71
CA VAL A 83 -7.93 18.67 5.92
C VAL A 83 -6.97 19.82 6.23
N GLY A 84 -6.65 20.05 7.50
CA GLY A 84 -5.63 21.02 7.88
C GLY A 84 -4.26 20.75 7.25
N GLN A 85 -3.86 19.48 7.11
CA GLN A 85 -2.63 19.10 6.41
C GLN A 85 -2.70 19.36 4.90
N ILE A 86 -3.86 19.17 4.27
CA ILE A 86 -4.10 19.46 2.85
C ILE A 86 -3.93 20.96 2.57
N LEU A 87 -4.55 21.80 3.39
CA LEU A 87 -4.57 23.25 3.20
C LEU A 87 -3.17 23.87 3.34
N LEU A 88 -2.34 23.34 4.24
CA LEU A 88 -0.94 23.75 4.38
C LEU A 88 -0.10 23.52 3.10
N ALA A 89 -0.56 22.66 2.19
CA ALA A 89 0.18 22.31 0.97
C ALA A 89 -0.42 22.86 -0.32
N ASN A 90 -1.75 23.03 -0.40
CA ASN A 90 -2.47 23.32 -1.65
C ASN A 90 -3.14 24.71 -1.67
N SER A 91 -2.55 25.71 -1.01
CA SER A 91 -3.01 27.12 -1.05
C SER A 91 -4.44 27.35 -0.53
N GLY A 92 -5.05 26.41 0.18
CA GLY A 92 -6.35 26.62 0.83
C GLY A 92 -6.21 27.41 2.14
N ARG A 93 -7.31 27.95 2.66
CA ARG A 93 -7.31 28.82 3.86
C ARG A 93 -8.18 28.28 4.98
N ILE A 94 -7.72 28.48 6.22
CA ILE A 94 -8.51 28.27 7.44
C ILE A 94 -8.70 29.62 8.11
N GLU A 95 -9.95 30.04 8.27
CA GLU A 95 -10.34 31.25 8.98
C GLU A 95 -10.96 30.86 10.33
N ARG A 96 -10.48 31.46 11.41
CA ARG A 96 -11.13 31.31 12.73
C ARG A 96 -12.18 32.41 12.88
N LEU A 97 -13.44 32.02 12.89
CA LEU A 97 -14.59 32.89 13.16
C LEU A 97 -14.99 32.79 14.65
N PRO A 98 -15.84 33.70 15.17
CA PRO A 98 -16.19 33.73 16.60
C PRO A 98 -16.82 32.42 17.12
N ASP A 99 -17.59 31.73 16.28
CA ASP A 99 -18.37 30.54 16.62
C ASP A 99 -17.92 29.26 15.89
N HIS A 100 -17.06 29.36 14.88
CA HIS A 100 -16.60 28.21 14.09
C HIS A 100 -15.27 28.43 13.36
N PHE A 101 -14.70 27.37 12.80
CA PHE A 101 -13.60 27.44 11.85
C PHE A 101 -14.15 27.30 10.43
N ARG A 102 -13.84 28.24 9.55
CA ARG A 102 -14.21 28.19 8.14
C ARG A 102 -13.01 27.71 7.32
N ILE A 103 -13.17 26.57 6.68
CA ILE A 103 -12.21 25.92 5.81
C ILE A 103 -12.63 26.19 4.38
N ILE A 104 -11.70 26.74 3.60
CA ILE A 104 -11.93 27.08 2.20
C ILE A 104 -10.90 26.33 1.37
N LEU A 105 -11.40 25.36 0.62
CA LEU A 105 -10.62 24.54 -0.31
C LEU A 105 -10.35 25.35 -1.59
N PRO A 106 -9.22 25.08 -2.27
CA PRO A 106 -8.93 25.71 -3.56
C PRO A 106 -9.99 25.31 -4.60
N PRO A 107 -10.19 26.12 -5.66
CA PRO A 107 -11.24 25.88 -6.64
C PRO A 107 -11.11 24.54 -7.36
N ASN A 108 -9.88 24.07 -7.53
CA ASN A 108 -9.57 22.78 -8.13
C ASN A 108 -8.59 22.02 -7.22
N LEU A 109 -8.92 20.77 -6.91
CA LEU A 109 -8.05 19.85 -6.18
C LEU A 109 -7.60 18.75 -7.13
N PRO A 110 -6.35 18.77 -7.64
CA PRO A 110 -5.89 17.74 -8.58
C PRO A 110 -5.77 16.39 -7.86
N ASP A 111 -6.37 15.33 -8.44
CA ASP A 111 -6.11 13.95 -8.00
C ASP A 111 -4.80 13.47 -8.63
N LEU A 112 -3.70 13.61 -7.87
CA LEU A 112 -2.37 13.24 -8.32
C LEU A 112 -2.17 11.73 -8.51
N GLU A 113 -3.15 10.89 -8.20
CA GLU A 113 -3.01 9.44 -8.19
C GLU A 113 -4.11 8.71 -8.95
N LEU A 114 -5.20 9.36 -9.36
CA LEU A 114 -6.36 8.71 -9.98
C LEU A 114 -5.95 7.74 -11.09
N HIS A 115 -5.17 8.22 -12.04
CA HIS A 115 -4.76 7.42 -13.18
C HIS A 115 -3.96 6.17 -12.79
N GLU A 116 -3.02 6.32 -11.85
CA GLU A 116 -2.21 5.20 -11.37
C GLU A 116 -3.05 4.22 -10.55
N ARG A 117 -4.00 4.73 -9.77
CA ARG A 117 -4.95 3.93 -9.00
C ARG A 117 -5.86 3.11 -9.91
N ASP A 118 -6.34 3.68 -11.01
CA ASP A 118 -7.18 2.97 -11.97
C ASP A 118 -6.40 1.92 -12.76
N LEU A 119 -5.17 2.22 -13.15
CA LEU A 119 -4.29 1.24 -13.80
C LEU A 119 -3.93 0.09 -12.84
N ASP A 120 -3.55 0.39 -11.60
CA ASP A 120 -3.32 -0.62 -10.57
C ASP A 120 -4.57 -1.49 -10.36
N ARG A 121 -5.77 -0.88 -10.28
CA ARG A 121 -7.05 -1.60 -10.14
C ARG A 121 -7.29 -2.54 -11.31
N HIS A 122 -7.04 -2.10 -12.54
CA HIS A 122 -7.17 -2.95 -13.73
C HIS A 122 -6.25 -4.19 -13.65
N HIS A 123 -5.00 -4.01 -13.26
CA HIS A 123 -4.06 -5.12 -13.08
C HIS A 123 -4.50 -6.08 -11.97
N VAL A 124 -4.96 -5.57 -10.83
CA VAL A 124 -5.49 -6.38 -9.73
C VAL A 124 -6.71 -7.21 -10.17
N VAL A 125 -7.68 -6.59 -10.84
CA VAL A 125 -8.88 -7.29 -11.33
C VAL A 125 -8.50 -8.40 -12.31
N ARG A 126 -7.60 -8.12 -13.24
CA ARG A 126 -7.14 -9.12 -14.21
C ARG A 126 -6.41 -10.28 -13.53
N ASP A 127 -5.55 -10.00 -12.55
CA ASP A 127 -4.83 -11.05 -11.83
C ASP A 127 -5.78 -11.90 -10.97
N HIS A 128 -6.82 -11.28 -10.40
CA HIS A 128 -7.92 -11.98 -9.72
C HIS A 128 -8.68 -12.90 -10.65
N GLU A 129 -9.05 -12.44 -11.86
CA GLU A 129 -9.71 -13.27 -12.86
C GLU A 129 -8.83 -14.43 -13.32
N MET A 130 -7.54 -14.17 -13.58
CA MET A 130 -6.58 -15.22 -13.95
C MET A 130 -6.40 -16.25 -12.83
N PHE A 131 -6.28 -15.79 -11.58
CA PHE A 131 -6.18 -16.69 -10.43
C PHE A 131 -7.46 -17.47 -10.23
N ALA A 132 -8.64 -16.84 -10.24
CA ALA A 132 -9.92 -17.52 -10.13
C ALA A 132 -10.04 -18.61 -11.20
N ASN A 133 -9.78 -18.29 -12.46
CA ASN A 133 -9.85 -19.27 -13.55
C ASN A 133 -8.84 -20.43 -13.38
N GLY A 134 -7.58 -20.13 -13.05
CA GLY A 134 -6.53 -21.14 -12.90
C GLY A 134 -6.63 -21.97 -11.62
N PHE A 135 -6.87 -21.32 -10.49
CA PHE A 135 -7.01 -21.96 -9.19
C PHE A 135 -8.31 -22.76 -9.11
N GLU A 136 -9.43 -22.25 -9.63
CA GLU A 136 -10.67 -23.03 -9.67
C GLU A 136 -10.57 -24.25 -10.59
N ALA A 137 -9.87 -24.13 -11.73
CA ALA A 137 -9.56 -25.27 -12.59
C ALA A 137 -8.68 -26.31 -11.88
N PHE A 138 -7.71 -25.87 -11.07
CA PHE A 138 -6.80 -26.74 -10.33
C PHE A 138 -7.47 -27.44 -9.12
N VAL A 139 -8.23 -26.69 -8.34
CA VAL A 139 -8.96 -27.20 -7.17
C VAL A 139 -10.08 -28.14 -7.63
N GLY A 140 -10.84 -27.77 -8.66
CA GLY A 140 -11.95 -28.54 -9.19
C GLY A 140 -13.19 -28.53 -8.29
N LYS A 141 -14.37 -28.82 -8.87
CA LYS A 141 -15.66 -28.75 -8.17
C LYS A 141 -15.73 -29.64 -6.92
N LYS A 142 -15.20 -30.86 -7.01
CA LYS A 142 -15.19 -31.84 -5.90
C LYS A 142 -14.47 -31.31 -4.66
N ARG A 143 -13.31 -30.65 -4.82
CA ARG A 143 -12.59 -30.06 -3.69
C ARG A 143 -13.30 -28.84 -3.11
N LYS A 144 -14.02 -28.04 -3.91
CA LYS A 144 -14.83 -26.93 -3.39
C LYS A 144 -15.92 -27.44 -2.44
N ASP A 145 -16.58 -28.54 -2.79
CA ASP A 145 -17.58 -29.17 -1.95
C ASP A 145 -16.94 -29.77 -0.69
N GLU A 146 -15.75 -30.38 -0.79
CA GLU A 146 -14.96 -30.85 0.36
C GLU A 146 -14.61 -29.71 1.33
N ILE A 147 -14.12 -28.57 0.83
CA ILE A 147 -13.82 -27.38 1.66
C ILE A 147 -15.08 -26.87 2.36
N LYS A 148 -16.21 -26.76 1.66
CA LYS A 148 -17.49 -26.34 2.26
C LYS A 148 -17.96 -27.29 3.35
N ASN A 149 -17.83 -28.59 3.13
CA ASN A 149 -18.21 -29.61 4.10
C ASN A 149 -17.32 -29.54 5.35
N LEU A 150 -16.00 -29.42 5.17
CA LEU A 150 -15.06 -29.24 6.29
C LEU A 150 -15.38 -27.99 7.11
N LEU A 151 -15.68 -26.85 6.46
CA LEU A 151 -16.07 -25.62 7.16
C LEU A 151 -17.33 -25.83 8.00
N ALA A 152 -18.36 -26.49 7.47
CA ALA A 152 -19.62 -26.75 8.16
C ALA A 152 -19.50 -27.77 9.29
N GLU A 153 -18.64 -28.79 9.12
CA GLU A 153 -18.36 -29.83 10.12
C GLU A 153 -17.60 -29.25 11.31
N LEU A 154 -16.53 -28.49 11.05
CA LEU A 154 -15.59 -28.03 12.07
C LEU A 154 -16.11 -26.83 12.87
N VAL A 155 -17.08 -26.07 12.35
CA VAL A 155 -17.62 -24.89 13.04
C VAL A 155 -18.78 -25.24 13.98
N TYR A 156 -18.79 -24.61 15.15
CA TYR A 156 -19.84 -24.81 16.15
C TYR A 156 -20.12 -23.55 16.98
N PRO A 157 -21.33 -23.42 17.54
CA PRO A 157 -21.63 -22.40 18.54
C PRO A 157 -20.79 -22.60 19.81
N PHE A 158 -19.97 -21.62 20.16
CA PHE A 158 -19.21 -21.62 21.40
C PHE A 158 -19.96 -20.80 22.45
N HIS A 159 -20.20 -21.40 23.63
CA HIS A 159 -21.02 -20.81 24.69
C HIS A 159 -22.37 -20.23 24.21
N GLY A 160 -22.99 -20.89 23.22
CA GLY A 160 -24.32 -20.55 22.70
C GLY A 160 -24.42 -19.34 21.77
N HIS A 161 -23.45 -18.41 21.82
CA HIS A 161 -23.52 -17.14 21.07
C HIS A 161 -22.28 -16.81 20.27
N PHE A 162 -21.15 -17.44 20.58
CA PHE A 162 -19.87 -17.16 19.94
C PHE A 162 -19.51 -18.25 18.93
N ILE A 163 -18.35 -18.10 18.31
CA ILE A 163 -17.83 -19.03 17.32
C ILE A 163 -16.68 -19.84 17.90
N GLY A 164 -16.73 -21.16 17.70
CA GLY A 164 -15.60 -22.06 17.82
C GLY A 164 -15.43 -22.82 16.52
N TYR A 165 -14.19 -23.15 16.17
CA TYR A 165 -13.91 -24.04 15.05
C TYR A 165 -12.65 -24.86 15.28
N GLY A 166 -12.65 -26.07 14.76
CA GLY A 166 -11.47 -26.94 14.71
C GLY A 166 -10.42 -26.47 13.69
N ALA A 167 -9.30 -27.20 13.66
CA ALA A 167 -8.25 -27.02 12.66
C ALA A 167 -8.22 -28.22 11.71
N ASP A 168 -7.92 -27.95 10.45
CA ASP A 168 -7.72 -28.98 9.43
C ASP A 168 -6.64 -28.49 8.44
N PRO A 169 -5.57 -29.28 8.19
CA PRO A 169 -4.49 -28.87 7.31
C PRO A 169 -4.94 -28.51 5.90
N MET A 170 -5.99 -29.16 5.36
CA MET A 170 -6.52 -28.85 4.04
C MET A 170 -7.08 -27.43 3.97
N LEU A 171 -7.75 -26.96 5.03
CA LEU A 171 -8.20 -25.58 5.13
C LEU A 171 -7.02 -24.62 5.25
N ASP A 172 -5.97 -24.98 6.00
CA ASP A 172 -4.76 -24.16 6.13
C ASP A 172 -4.04 -23.97 4.79
N PHE A 173 -3.83 -25.04 4.03
CA PHE A 173 -3.28 -24.98 2.67
C PHE A 173 -4.18 -24.17 1.72
N TYR A 174 -5.49 -24.36 1.79
CA TYR A 174 -6.45 -23.67 0.94
C TYR A 174 -6.41 -22.15 1.15
N PHE A 175 -6.56 -21.69 2.41
CA PHE A 175 -6.54 -20.26 2.71
C PHE A 175 -5.14 -19.65 2.61
N PHE A 176 -4.07 -20.42 2.82
CA PHE A 176 -2.72 -19.98 2.49
C PHE A 176 -2.58 -19.67 1.00
N GLY A 177 -3.04 -20.54 0.10
CA GLY A 177 -2.97 -20.31 -1.35
C GLY A 177 -3.67 -19.01 -1.76
N HIS A 178 -4.85 -18.74 -1.19
CA HIS A 178 -5.58 -17.49 -1.39
C HIS A 178 -4.82 -16.28 -0.83
N ALA A 179 -4.35 -16.36 0.42
CA ALA A 179 -3.60 -15.27 1.05
C ALA A 179 -2.27 -14.98 0.32
N TYR A 180 -1.58 -16.01 -0.17
CA TYR A 180 -0.36 -15.88 -0.95
C TYR A 180 -0.60 -15.15 -2.27
N ASN A 181 -1.69 -15.48 -2.98
CA ASN A 181 -2.05 -14.77 -4.20
C ASN A 181 -2.41 -13.30 -3.92
N GLU A 182 -3.26 -13.06 -2.92
CA GLU A 182 -3.65 -11.70 -2.57
C GLU A 182 -2.45 -10.85 -2.16
N ILE A 183 -1.63 -11.31 -1.21
CA ILE A 183 -0.57 -10.45 -0.65
C ILE A 183 0.48 -10.03 -1.68
N GLN A 184 0.68 -10.80 -2.75
CA GLN A 184 1.63 -10.47 -3.82
C GLN A 184 1.23 -9.20 -4.57
N LEU A 185 -0.06 -8.90 -4.62
CA LEU A 185 -0.60 -7.70 -5.24
C LEU A 185 -0.52 -6.49 -4.31
N ALA A 186 -0.07 -6.66 -3.07
CA ALA A 186 -0.03 -5.57 -2.08
C ALA A 186 1.03 -4.54 -2.44
N LYS A 187 0.69 -3.25 -2.26
CA LYS A 187 1.70 -2.20 -2.25
C LYS A 187 2.65 -2.47 -1.08
N GLY A 188 3.93 -2.71 -1.38
CA GLY A 188 4.93 -3.00 -0.35
C GLY A 188 5.51 -4.42 -0.37
N PHE A 189 4.87 -5.37 -1.07
CA PHE A 189 5.27 -6.78 -1.03
C PHE A 189 6.69 -7.06 -1.56
N ASP A 190 7.10 -6.32 -2.58
CA ASP A 190 8.40 -6.44 -3.26
C ASP A 190 9.35 -5.29 -2.93
N THR A 191 9.05 -4.51 -1.88
CA THR A 191 9.83 -3.32 -1.49
C THR A 191 11.26 -3.63 -1.05
N PHE A 192 11.50 -4.83 -0.51
CA PHE A 192 12.84 -5.29 -0.12
C PHE A 192 13.12 -6.69 -0.67
N HIS A 193 14.40 -6.97 -0.91
CA HIS A 193 14.84 -8.33 -1.24
C HIS A 193 14.52 -9.28 -0.07
N PHE A 194 14.10 -10.51 -0.37
CA PHE A 194 13.62 -11.48 0.63
C PHE A 194 14.63 -11.76 1.75
N SER A 195 15.93 -11.70 1.45
CA SER A 195 17.02 -11.95 2.41
C SER A 195 17.44 -10.70 3.22
N THR A 196 16.85 -9.54 2.95
CA THR A 196 17.10 -8.32 3.73
C THR A 196 16.68 -8.55 5.17
N THR A 197 17.47 -8.12 6.15
CA THR A 197 17.16 -8.35 7.57
C THR A 197 16.76 -7.08 8.31
N PHE A 198 15.83 -7.23 9.24
CA PHE A 198 15.38 -6.20 10.19
C PHE A 198 15.34 -6.82 11.58
N GLY A 199 16.13 -6.28 12.51
CA GLY A 199 16.29 -6.90 13.84
C GLY A 199 16.88 -8.32 13.77
N GLY A 200 17.68 -8.61 12.73
CA GLY A 200 18.26 -9.94 12.48
C GLY A 200 17.32 -10.94 11.79
N ILE A 201 16.07 -10.58 11.53
CA ILE A 201 15.06 -11.46 10.91
C ILE A 201 14.88 -11.09 9.44
N THR A 202 14.78 -12.09 8.55
CA THR A 202 14.62 -11.84 7.11
C THR A 202 13.25 -11.24 6.77
N PHE A 203 13.22 -10.39 5.74
CA PHE A 203 12.00 -9.80 5.22
C PHE A 203 11.02 -10.88 4.73
N SER A 204 11.52 -11.99 4.19
CA SER A 204 10.68 -13.16 3.87
C SER A 204 9.86 -13.66 5.06
N ASN A 205 10.44 -13.73 6.26
CA ASN A 205 9.74 -14.21 7.45
C ASN A 205 8.67 -13.22 7.92
N TYR A 206 8.94 -11.92 7.84
CA TYR A 206 7.90 -10.90 8.08
C TYR A 206 6.75 -11.01 7.08
N LYS A 207 7.04 -11.26 5.79
CA LYS A 207 6.00 -11.47 4.77
C LYS A 207 5.19 -12.75 5.02
N LEU A 208 5.83 -13.85 5.42
CA LEU A 208 5.13 -15.08 5.79
C LEU A 208 4.21 -14.86 7.00
N ALA A 209 4.63 -14.06 7.98
CA ALA A 209 3.77 -13.69 9.10
C ALA A 209 2.58 -12.80 8.69
N ALA A 210 2.79 -11.86 7.78
CA ALA A 210 1.69 -11.07 7.20
C ALA A 210 0.70 -11.97 6.43
N MET A 211 1.22 -12.94 5.66
CA MET A 211 0.41 -13.97 4.97
C MET A 211 -0.37 -14.84 5.96
N PHE A 212 0.25 -15.25 7.07
CA PHE A 212 -0.42 -16.00 8.13
C PHE A 212 -1.63 -15.25 8.68
N ILE A 213 -1.45 -13.96 9.02
CA ILE A 213 -2.54 -13.11 9.53
C ILE A 213 -3.68 -13.01 8.51
N MET A 214 -3.37 -12.76 7.23
CA MET A 214 -4.38 -12.70 6.16
C MET A 214 -5.10 -14.04 5.99
N SER A 215 -4.36 -15.16 5.93
CA SER A 215 -4.91 -16.51 5.78
C SER A 215 -5.87 -16.85 6.92
N VAL A 216 -5.46 -16.56 8.15
CA VAL A 216 -6.30 -16.76 9.33
C VAL A 216 -7.55 -15.86 9.30
N GLY A 217 -7.43 -14.61 8.82
CA GLY A 217 -8.56 -13.70 8.63
C GLY A 217 -9.57 -14.20 7.59
N MET A 218 -9.08 -14.64 6.42
CA MET A 218 -9.91 -15.23 5.36
C MET A 218 -10.62 -16.51 5.83
N LYS A 219 -9.86 -17.41 6.48
CA LYS A 219 -10.40 -18.64 7.06
C LYS A 219 -11.47 -18.35 8.10
N HIS A 220 -11.23 -17.36 8.97
CA HIS A 220 -12.20 -16.96 9.99
C HIS A 220 -13.51 -16.47 9.36
N ARG A 221 -13.46 -15.61 8.34
CA ARG A 221 -14.67 -15.15 7.64
C ARG A 221 -15.43 -16.28 6.98
N ALA A 222 -14.73 -17.25 6.39
CA ALA A 222 -15.38 -18.44 5.82
C ALA A 222 -16.09 -19.28 6.89
N PHE A 223 -15.49 -19.43 8.08
CA PHE A 223 -16.16 -20.08 9.22
C PHE A 223 -17.34 -19.28 9.76
N VAL A 224 -17.27 -17.94 9.80
CA VAL A 224 -18.40 -17.07 10.16
C VAL A 224 -19.58 -17.32 9.22
N SER A 225 -19.34 -17.31 7.91
CA SER A 225 -20.39 -17.62 6.92
C SER A 225 -20.97 -19.02 7.07
N ALA A 226 -20.12 -20.03 7.32
CA ALA A 226 -20.56 -21.39 7.56
C ALA A 226 -21.40 -21.52 8.84
N LEU A 227 -21.03 -20.82 9.91
CA LEU A 227 -21.77 -20.83 11.17
C LEU A 227 -23.14 -20.18 11.03
N ILE A 228 -23.23 -19.03 10.36
CA ILE A 228 -24.51 -18.34 10.13
C ILE A 228 -25.46 -19.21 9.29
N ALA A 229 -24.92 -19.92 8.29
CA ALA A 229 -25.71 -20.86 7.50
C ALA A 229 -26.19 -22.07 8.33
N LYS A 230 -25.36 -22.55 9.26
CA LYS A 230 -25.66 -23.69 10.14
C LYS A 230 -26.62 -23.32 11.27
N GLU A 231 -26.46 -22.14 11.86
CA GLU A 231 -27.18 -21.65 13.04
C GLU A 231 -27.62 -20.19 12.83
N PRO A 232 -28.74 -19.95 12.11
CA PRO A 232 -29.18 -18.59 11.75
C PRO A 232 -29.56 -17.68 12.93
N THR A 233 -29.65 -18.24 14.15
CA THR A 233 -29.92 -17.47 15.37
C THR A 233 -28.68 -16.73 15.89
N ILE A 234 -27.48 -17.13 15.44
CA ILE A 234 -26.22 -16.45 15.80
C ILE A 234 -26.13 -15.16 15.02
N ARG A 235 -25.85 -14.08 15.74
CA ARG A 235 -25.67 -12.76 15.16
C ARG A 235 -24.24 -12.60 14.67
N ILE A 236 -24.08 -12.14 13.44
CA ILE A 236 -22.75 -11.94 12.83
C ILE A 236 -21.86 -11.01 13.66
N GLU A 237 -22.45 -9.96 14.24
CA GLU A 237 -21.74 -9.01 15.10
C GLU A 237 -21.14 -9.61 16.38
N ASP A 238 -21.60 -10.79 16.81
CA ASP A 238 -21.11 -11.48 18.00
C ASP A 238 -19.88 -12.36 17.69
N ILE A 239 -19.61 -12.62 16.40
CA ILE A 239 -18.63 -13.63 15.97
C ILE A 239 -17.55 -13.13 15.00
N LEU A 240 -17.69 -11.92 14.41
CA LEU A 240 -16.72 -11.38 13.44
C LEU A 240 -15.35 -11.06 14.02
N THR A 241 -15.32 -10.39 15.17
CA THR A 241 -14.06 -10.02 15.83
C THR A 241 -13.77 -11.02 16.92
N VAL A 242 -12.56 -11.57 16.93
CA VAL A 242 -12.15 -12.58 17.90
C VAL A 242 -10.86 -12.18 18.61
N SER A 243 -10.75 -12.63 19.86
CA SER A 243 -9.50 -12.58 20.64
C SER A 243 -8.95 -13.99 20.74
N VAL A 244 -7.64 -14.13 20.77
CA VAL A 244 -6.96 -15.42 20.97
C VAL A 244 -5.84 -15.28 22.00
N GLU A 245 -5.49 -16.38 22.65
CA GLU A 245 -4.34 -16.43 23.54
C GLU A 245 -3.05 -16.12 22.74
N THR A 246 -2.25 -15.17 23.23
CA THR A 246 -1.02 -14.74 22.57
C THR A 246 -0.07 -15.91 22.39
N LYS A 247 0.08 -16.77 23.40
CA LYS A 247 1.00 -17.91 23.37
C LYS A 247 0.70 -18.85 22.19
N ASN A 248 -0.53 -19.33 22.10
CA ASN A 248 -0.93 -20.26 21.03
C ASN A 248 -0.85 -19.58 19.66
N PHE A 249 -1.17 -18.28 19.57
CA PHE A 249 -1.03 -17.53 18.33
C PHE A 249 0.43 -17.44 17.84
N LEU A 250 1.38 -17.21 18.76
CA LEU A 250 2.81 -17.20 18.44
C LEU A 250 3.30 -18.59 18.01
N GLU A 251 2.84 -19.65 18.69
CA GLU A 251 3.17 -21.02 18.33
C GLU A 251 2.69 -21.37 16.91
N SER A 252 1.42 -21.09 16.59
CA SER A 252 0.89 -21.29 15.24
C SER A 252 1.59 -20.43 14.19
N MET A 253 1.98 -19.19 14.51
CA MET A 253 2.74 -18.35 13.59
C MET A 253 4.13 -18.94 13.31
N LYS A 254 4.80 -19.47 14.34
CA LYS A 254 6.11 -20.14 14.19
C LYS A 254 6.01 -21.35 13.29
N GLU A 255 5.06 -22.24 13.58
CA GLU A 255 4.81 -23.45 12.80
C GLU A 255 4.53 -23.10 11.34
N PHE A 256 3.62 -22.14 11.11
CA PHE A 256 3.29 -21.67 9.78
C PHE A 256 4.50 -21.12 9.02
N ILE A 257 5.28 -20.22 9.64
CA ILE A 257 6.45 -19.61 8.97
C ILE A 257 7.45 -20.70 8.60
N ASN A 258 7.71 -21.67 9.48
CA ASN A 258 8.70 -22.72 9.23
C ASN A 258 8.20 -23.74 8.20
N GLU A 259 6.94 -24.15 8.27
CA GLU A 259 6.33 -25.14 7.37
C GLU A 259 6.19 -24.58 5.95
N PHE A 260 5.56 -23.42 5.80
CA PHE A 260 5.37 -22.82 4.46
C PHE A 260 6.65 -22.16 3.95
N GLY A 261 7.50 -21.68 4.87
CA GLY A 261 8.78 -21.04 4.56
C GLY A 261 9.77 -21.97 3.88
N GLN A 262 9.82 -23.25 4.23
CA GLN A 262 10.81 -24.20 3.70
C GLN A 262 10.78 -24.35 2.17
N HIS A 263 9.67 -23.97 1.53
CA HIS A 263 9.52 -24.00 0.07
C HIS A 263 10.11 -22.76 -0.63
N PHE A 264 10.48 -21.72 0.12
CA PHE A 264 11.09 -20.51 -0.42
C PHE A 264 12.62 -20.59 -0.38
N GLU A 265 13.24 -20.06 -1.43
CA GLU A 265 14.71 -20.03 -1.56
C GLU A 265 15.37 -19.34 -0.36
N LYS A 266 16.39 -19.99 0.23
CA LYS A 266 17.17 -19.47 1.37
C LYS A 266 16.31 -19.08 2.58
N HIS A 267 15.20 -19.80 2.81
CA HIS A 267 14.44 -19.62 4.03
C HIS A 267 15.29 -19.91 5.28
N VAL A 268 15.14 -19.06 6.28
CA VAL A 268 15.78 -19.19 7.58
C VAL A 268 14.66 -19.47 8.59
N PRO A 269 14.61 -20.66 9.22
CA PRO A 269 13.61 -20.97 10.23
C PRO A 269 13.61 -19.96 11.38
N VAL A 270 12.44 -19.69 11.93
CA VAL A 270 12.25 -18.78 13.05
C VAL A 270 12.19 -19.52 14.38
N THR A 271 12.76 -18.89 15.40
CA THR A 271 12.69 -19.28 16.82
C THR A 271 11.55 -18.57 17.54
N ASP A 272 11.27 -18.94 18.79
CA ASP A 272 10.27 -18.25 19.62
C ASP A 272 10.57 -16.75 19.78
N ASP A 273 11.84 -16.38 19.98
CA ASP A 273 12.29 -14.98 20.06
C ASP A 273 12.07 -14.23 18.74
N ASN A 274 12.33 -14.90 17.61
CA ASN A 274 12.08 -14.31 16.30
C ASN A 274 10.58 -14.05 16.09
N VAL A 275 9.73 -15.01 16.45
CA VAL A 275 8.28 -14.88 16.27
C VAL A 275 7.70 -13.84 17.22
N ARG A 276 8.21 -13.73 18.45
CA ARG A 276 7.85 -12.62 19.35
C ARG A 276 8.21 -11.27 18.75
N THR A 277 9.39 -11.13 18.17
CA THR A 277 9.83 -9.89 17.50
C THR A 277 8.94 -9.56 16.30
N ILE A 278 8.62 -10.55 15.47
CA ILE A 278 7.71 -10.42 14.33
C ILE A 278 6.31 -9.97 14.79
N PHE A 279 5.79 -10.59 15.85
CA PHE A 279 4.52 -10.24 16.45
C PHE A 279 4.50 -8.81 16.99
N ASP A 280 5.56 -8.37 17.67
CA ASP A 280 5.67 -7.00 18.17
C ASP A 280 5.70 -5.97 17.01
N VAL A 281 6.29 -6.33 15.87
CA VAL A 281 6.25 -5.51 14.65
C VAL A 281 4.85 -5.49 14.02
N LEU A 282 4.14 -6.62 13.98
CA LEU A 282 2.82 -6.73 13.34
C LEU A 282 1.65 -6.40 14.30
N SER A 283 1.93 -5.96 15.51
CA SER A 283 0.91 -5.58 16.48
C SER A 283 1.02 -4.13 16.93
N ILE A 284 -0.11 -3.54 17.26
CA ILE A 284 -0.13 -2.31 18.05
C ILE A 284 -0.25 -2.66 19.53
N SER A 285 0.59 -2.03 20.34
CA SER A 285 0.58 -2.09 21.79
C SER A 285 0.88 -0.71 22.37
N ARG A 286 0.89 -0.61 23.71
CA ARG A 286 1.31 0.64 24.39
C ARG A 286 2.73 1.09 24.03
N LYS A 287 3.58 0.18 23.54
CA LYS A 287 5.00 0.46 23.23
C LYS A 287 5.19 1.22 21.92
N ASN A 288 4.25 1.14 20.98
CA ASN A 288 4.39 1.66 19.62
C ASN A 288 3.16 2.47 19.14
N LEU A 289 2.39 3.07 20.07
CA LEU A 289 1.20 3.87 19.76
C LEU A 289 1.44 5.04 18.80
N THR A 290 2.68 5.49 18.65
CA THR A 290 3.06 6.53 17.69
C THR A 290 2.79 6.13 16.24
N LEU A 291 2.69 4.83 15.95
CA LEU A 291 2.24 4.32 14.64
C LEU A 291 0.81 4.77 14.28
N LEU A 292 0.00 5.14 15.27
CA LEU A 292 -1.37 5.64 15.11
C LEU A 292 -1.48 7.18 15.20
N ASP A 293 -0.37 7.92 15.18
CA ASP A 293 -0.39 9.38 15.34
C ASP A 293 -0.94 10.13 14.13
N ARG A 294 -0.76 9.54 12.94
CA ARG A 294 -1.06 10.17 11.67
C ARG A 294 -2.50 9.86 11.23
N PRO A 295 -3.28 10.87 10.81
CA PRO A 295 -4.54 10.63 10.14
C PRO A 295 -4.29 9.74 8.90
N GLY A 296 -5.02 8.63 8.79
CA GLY A 296 -4.82 7.67 7.70
C GLY A 296 -3.70 6.65 7.92
N ALA A 297 -3.21 6.48 9.16
CA ALA A 297 -2.38 5.34 9.52
C ALA A 297 -3.05 4.00 9.14
N PRO A 298 -2.28 2.98 8.72
CA PRO A 298 -2.83 1.67 8.41
C PRO A 298 -3.54 1.05 9.61
N THR A 299 -4.57 0.25 9.34
CA THR A 299 -5.31 -0.48 10.37
C THR A 299 -4.43 -1.60 10.94
N PRO A 300 -4.18 -1.65 12.26
CA PRO A 300 -3.34 -2.69 12.85
C PRO A 300 -3.91 -4.09 12.58
N PRO A 301 -3.08 -5.02 12.07
CA PRO A 301 -3.51 -6.39 11.87
C PRO A 301 -3.73 -7.13 13.19
N LEU A 302 -3.04 -6.69 14.24
CA LEU A 302 -3.12 -7.24 15.60
C LEU A 302 -3.14 -6.11 16.62
N ILE A 303 -3.97 -6.24 17.65
CA ILE A 303 -4.05 -5.27 18.75
C ILE A 303 -3.78 -6.00 20.07
N GLN A 304 -2.60 -5.76 20.64
CA GLN A 304 -2.18 -6.30 21.92
C GLN A 304 -2.48 -5.29 23.04
N CYS A 305 -3.52 -5.58 23.82
CA CYS A 305 -3.93 -4.73 24.94
C CYS A 305 -3.67 -5.35 26.32
N SER A 306 -3.26 -6.63 26.36
CA SER A 306 -2.73 -7.39 27.51
C SER A 306 -1.62 -8.35 27.05
N ASP A 307 -0.92 -8.96 28.00
CA ASP A 307 0.14 -9.92 27.68
C ASP A 307 -0.42 -11.25 27.16
N ASP A 308 -1.52 -11.71 27.75
CA ASP A 308 -2.04 -13.07 27.51
C ASP A 308 -2.88 -13.20 26.24
N HIS A 309 -3.41 -12.12 25.69
CA HIS A 309 -4.33 -12.20 24.55
C HIS A 309 -4.13 -11.07 23.53
N VAL A 310 -4.46 -11.38 22.28
CA VAL A 310 -4.44 -10.45 21.15
C VAL A 310 -5.79 -10.41 20.46
N ILE A 311 -6.23 -9.20 20.09
CA ILE A 311 -7.40 -8.98 19.25
C ILE A 311 -6.97 -9.06 17.78
N ARG A 312 -7.75 -9.74 16.94
CA ARG A 312 -7.51 -9.90 15.50
C ARG A 312 -8.58 -9.16 14.68
N PRO A 313 -8.41 -7.86 14.37
CA PRO A 313 -9.33 -7.13 13.52
C PRO A 313 -9.29 -7.67 12.08
N LEU A 314 -10.46 -7.94 11.50
CA LEU A 314 -10.57 -8.31 10.10
C LEU A 314 -10.17 -7.16 9.18
N ALA A 315 -10.54 -5.94 9.54
CA ALA A 315 -10.20 -4.72 8.80
C ALA A 315 -8.69 -4.48 8.65
N GLY A 316 -7.87 -5.00 9.57
CA GLY A 316 -6.40 -4.91 9.51
C GLY A 316 -5.74 -6.11 8.84
N ALA A 317 -6.47 -7.22 8.64
CA ALA A 317 -5.98 -8.46 8.07
C ALA A 317 -6.20 -8.54 6.54
N ILE A 318 -6.24 -7.39 5.86
CA ILE A 318 -6.35 -7.30 4.40
C ILE A 318 -5.02 -6.92 3.77
N ARG A 319 -4.87 -7.27 2.50
CA ARG A 319 -3.66 -7.15 1.68
C ARG A 319 -2.87 -5.86 1.89
N ASP A 320 -3.47 -4.72 1.57
CA ASP A 320 -2.74 -3.45 1.57
C ASP A 320 -2.50 -2.95 3.00
N GLU A 321 -3.46 -3.14 3.92
CA GLU A 321 -3.35 -2.68 5.31
C GLU A 321 -2.24 -3.43 6.07
N VAL A 322 -2.16 -4.77 5.96
CA VAL A 322 -1.14 -5.56 6.66
C VAL A 322 0.27 -5.22 6.18
N MET A 323 0.46 -5.01 4.87
CA MET A 323 1.77 -4.70 4.30
C MET A 323 2.20 -3.26 4.58
N LEU A 324 1.28 -2.30 4.50
CA LEU A 324 1.56 -0.91 4.88
C LEU A 324 1.90 -0.81 6.37
N PHE A 325 1.15 -1.51 7.23
CA PHE A 325 1.43 -1.56 8.66
C PHE A 325 2.82 -2.17 8.92
N LEU A 326 3.14 -3.29 8.27
CA LEU A 326 4.45 -3.93 8.38
C LEU A 326 5.58 -2.95 8.02
N LEU A 327 5.50 -2.27 6.88
CA LEU A 327 6.55 -1.34 6.45
C LEU A 327 6.73 -0.17 7.42
N ASN A 328 5.62 0.41 7.89
CA ASN A 328 5.66 1.50 8.88
C ASN A 328 6.27 1.03 10.21
N SER A 329 5.90 -0.18 10.65
CA SER A 329 6.39 -0.74 11.91
C SER A 329 7.86 -1.18 11.84
N LEU A 330 8.33 -1.69 10.69
CA LEU A 330 9.75 -1.95 10.45
C LEU A 330 10.57 -0.66 10.48
N GLN A 331 10.08 0.41 9.85
CA GLN A 331 10.74 1.71 9.90
C GLN A 331 10.80 2.26 11.33
N HIS A 332 9.74 2.08 12.11
CA HIS A 332 9.67 2.52 13.50
C HIS A 332 10.60 1.71 14.42
N SER A 333 10.57 0.38 14.29
CA SER A 333 11.27 -0.53 15.20
C SER A 333 12.76 -0.68 14.86
N PHE A 334 13.12 -0.60 13.57
CA PHE A 334 14.47 -0.83 13.07
C PHE A 334 14.92 0.25 12.07
N PRO A 335 14.94 1.55 12.45
CA PRO A 335 15.20 2.64 11.51
C PRO A 335 16.55 2.51 10.80
N LYS A 336 17.61 2.06 11.50
CA LYS A 336 18.94 1.87 10.91
C LYS A 336 18.98 0.75 9.86
N ASP A 337 18.29 -0.36 10.12
CA ASP A 337 18.20 -1.46 9.16
C ASP A 337 17.37 -1.02 7.95
N TYR A 338 16.30 -0.27 8.18
CA TYR A 338 15.43 0.29 7.14
C TYR A 338 16.18 1.26 6.22
N ASP A 339 16.92 2.22 6.77
CA ASP A 339 17.72 3.18 6.00
C ASP A 339 18.77 2.45 5.13
N ARG A 340 19.46 1.45 5.70
CA ARG A 340 20.43 0.61 4.96
C ARG A 340 19.73 -0.17 3.84
N ALA A 341 18.57 -0.75 4.11
CA ALA A 341 17.81 -1.51 3.13
C ALA A 341 17.29 -0.63 1.98
N GLN A 342 16.88 0.61 2.28
CA GLN A 342 16.46 1.59 1.26
C GLN A 342 17.59 1.89 0.27
N GLN A 343 18.83 2.02 0.73
CA GLN A 343 20.00 2.28 -0.13
C GLN A 343 20.25 1.15 -1.14
N ALA A 344 19.86 -0.09 -0.84
CA ALA A 344 20.04 -1.23 -1.73
C ALA A 344 18.98 -1.34 -2.83
N ARG A 345 17.84 -0.62 -2.71
CA ARG A 345 16.69 -0.77 -3.62
C ARG A 345 16.99 -0.32 -5.04
N GLU A 346 17.84 0.68 -5.22
CA GLU A 346 18.16 1.22 -6.54
C GLU A 346 18.75 0.14 -7.45
N GLY A 347 19.75 -0.61 -6.98
CA GLY A 347 20.35 -1.70 -7.76
C GLY A 347 19.38 -2.87 -8.03
N VAL A 348 18.41 -3.11 -7.14
CA VAL A 348 17.33 -4.09 -7.39
C VAL A 348 16.42 -3.61 -8.52
N MET A 349 16.03 -2.33 -8.48
CA MET A 349 15.17 -1.70 -9.48
C MET A 349 15.87 -1.64 -10.85
N GLN A 350 17.17 -1.33 -10.91
CA GLN A 350 17.99 -1.40 -12.13
C GLN A 350 17.86 -2.79 -12.79
N ARG A 351 18.14 -3.86 -12.06
CA ARG A 351 18.05 -5.24 -12.58
C ARG A 351 16.63 -5.63 -13.01
N ALA A 352 15.60 -5.14 -12.31
CA ALA A 352 14.22 -5.40 -12.67
C ALA A 352 13.86 -4.74 -14.02
N VAL A 353 14.26 -3.49 -14.23
CA VAL A 353 14.07 -2.77 -15.49
C VAL A 353 14.78 -3.48 -16.64
N GLU A 354 16.06 -3.83 -16.46
CA GLU A 354 16.83 -4.56 -17.48
C GLU A 354 16.14 -5.87 -17.88
N ARG A 355 15.68 -6.65 -16.89
CA ARG A 355 15.00 -7.93 -17.14
C ARG A 355 13.69 -7.73 -17.90
N ALA A 356 12.88 -6.77 -17.48
CA ALA A 356 11.59 -6.49 -18.11
C ALA A 356 11.76 -6.06 -19.57
N LEU A 357 12.70 -5.14 -19.83
CA LEU A 357 12.93 -4.63 -21.18
C LEU A 357 13.56 -5.68 -22.10
N ARG A 358 14.50 -6.51 -21.62
CA ARG A 358 15.07 -7.61 -22.43
C ARG A 358 14.02 -8.60 -22.95
N GLY A 359 12.89 -8.75 -22.26
CA GLY A 359 11.79 -9.60 -22.72
C GLY A 359 11.11 -9.10 -23.99
N ALA A 360 11.12 -7.80 -24.25
CA ALA A 360 10.52 -7.19 -25.44
C ALA A 360 11.57 -6.64 -26.44
N LEU A 361 12.74 -6.26 -25.94
CA LEU A 361 13.83 -5.62 -26.67
C LEU A 361 15.16 -6.31 -26.28
N PRO A 362 15.47 -7.49 -26.86
CA PRO A 362 16.59 -8.31 -26.41
C PRO A 362 17.97 -7.69 -26.67
N ASP A 363 18.10 -6.91 -27.75
CA ASP A 363 19.36 -6.35 -28.25
C ASP A 363 19.81 -5.05 -27.55
N LEU A 364 19.11 -4.65 -26.48
CA LEU A 364 19.48 -3.46 -25.71
C LEU A 364 20.76 -3.70 -24.89
N GLU A 365 21.59 -2.65 -24.87
CA GLU A 365 22.73 -2.57 -23.94
C GLU A 365 22.37 -1.70 -22.74
N TYR A 366 22.90 -2.08 -21.57
CA TYR A 366 22.62 -1.43 -20.30
C TYR A 366 23.93 -1.04 -19.60
N ARG A 367 23.98 0.16 -19.03
CA ARG A 367 25.11 0.64 -18.23
C ARG A 367 24.56 1.28 -16.95
N GLY A 368 24.97 0.79 -15.79
CA GLY A 368 24.54 1.36 -14.51
C GLY A 368 25.51 2.41 -13.94
N ASN A 369 24.98 3.33 -13.15
CA ASN A 369 25.73 4.23 -12.25
C ASN A 369 26.81 5.07 -12.97
N ILE A 370 26.43 5.75 -14.05
CA ILE A 370 27.34 6.61 -14.82
C ILE A 370 27.41 8.00 -14.18
N LYS A 371 28.62 8.49 -13.89
CA LYS A 371 28.84 9.85 -13.38
C LYS A 371 29.12 10.80 -14.54
N LEU A 372 28.23 11.76 -14.76
CA LEU A 372 28.44 12.84 -15.71
C LEU A 372 29.40 13.86 -15.12
N ARG A 373 30.46 14.18 -15.86
CA ARG A 373 31.51 15.10 -15.40
C ARG A 373 31.61 16.30 -16.32
N HIS A 374 31.72 17.48 -15.74
CA HIS A 374 32.06 18.71 -16.46
C HIS A 374 33.32 19.30 -15.83
N SER A 375 34.36 19.52 -16.65
CA SER A 375 35.65 20.04 -16.17
C SER A 375 36.22 19.26 -14.97
N GLY A 376 36.13 17.93 -14.99
CA GLY A 376 36.62 17.03 -13.94
C GLY A 376 35.71 16.88 -12.70
N LYS A 377 34.76 17.80 -12.47
CA LYS A 377 33.78 17.73 -11.38
C LYS A 377 32.57 16.90 -11.78
N VAL A 378 32.04 16.11 -10.85
CA VAL A 378 30.80 15.35 -11.06
C VAL A 378 29.62 16.34 -11.03
N ALA A 379 28.91 16.44 -12.15
CA ALA A 379 27.71 17.28 -12.27
C ALA A 379 26.48 16.56 -11.68
N THR A 380 26.29 15.30 -12.07
CA THR A 380 25.22 14.42 -11.60
C THR A 380 25.54 12.97 -11.93
N ASP A 381 24.83 12.04 -11.33
CA ASP A 381 24.78 10.63 -11.66
C ASP A 381 23.57 10.28 -12.52
N ILE A 382 23.71 9.15 -13.23
CA ILE A 382 22.68 8.48 -14.01
C ILE A 382 22.60 7.05 -13.50
N ASP A 383 21.45 6.66 -12.95
CA ASP A 383 21.25 5.35 -12.35
C ASP A 383 21.36 4.25 -13.41
N LEU A 384 20.72 4.45 -14.57
CA LEU A 384 20.73 3.49 -15.68
C LEU A 384 20.78 4.19 -17.04
N VAL A 385 21.59 3.66 -17.94
CA VAL A 385 21.65 4.06 -19.35
C VAL A 385 21.22 2.87 -20.20
N ILE A 386 20.25 3.10 -21.09
CA ILE A 386 19.73 2.09 -22.02
C ILE A 386 20.09 2.53 -23.43
N ILE A 387 20.73 1.66 -24.21
CA ILE A 387 21.22 1.95 -25.55
C ILE A 387 20.58 0.97 -26.52
N GLU A 388 20.03 1.49 -27.62
CA GLU A 388 19.56 0.72 -28.77
C GLU A 388 20.61 0.84 -29.90
N PRO A 389 21.46 -0.19 -30.10
CA PRO A 389 22.57 -0.09 -31.05
C PRO A 389 22.13 0.14 -32.50
N SER A 390 20.96 -0.38 -32.89
CA SER A 390 20.43 -0.29 -34.25
C SER A 390 20.06 1.13 -34.69
N THR A 391 19.65 1.99 -33.74
CA THR A 391 19.22 3.37 -34.01
C THR A 391 20.16 4.41 -33.40
N ALA A 392 21.17 3.96 -32.65
CA ALA A 392 22.03 4.81 -31.81
C ALA A 392 21.26 5.71 -30.82
N ARG A 393 20.06 5.28 -30.41
CA ARG A 393 19.26 5.98 -29.39
C ARG A 393 19.72 5.58 -28.00
N ILE A 394 19.74 6.57 -27.10
CA ILE A 394 20.15 6.43 -25.71
C ILE A 394 19.05 7.00 -24.82
N ILE A 395 18.65 6.24 -23.80
CA ILE A 395 17.80 6.74 -22.72
C ILE A 395 18.64 6.82 -21.45
N LEU A 396 18.72 8.02 -20.87
CA LEU A 396 19.28 8.21 -19.53
C LEU A 396 18.15 8.14 -18.52
N VAL A 397 18.28 7.23 -17.56
CA VAL A 397 17.22 6.89 -16.62
C VAL A 397 17.61 7.32 -15.21
N GLN A 398 16.72 8.06 -14.56
CA GLN A 398 16.72 8.23 -13.11
C GLN A 398 15.67 7.29 -12.50
N LEU A 399 16.07 6.48 -11.55
CA LEU A 399 15.22 5.60 -10.77
C LEU A 399 14.86 6.26 -9.43
N LYS A 400 13.59 6.13 -9.01
CA LYS A 400 13.12 6.64 -7.72
C LYS A 400 12.21 5.61 -7.04
N HIS A 401 12.67 5.08 -5.91
CA HIS A 401 11.86 4.14 -5.13
C HIS A 401 11.17 4.84 -3.96
N GLN A 402 9.96 5.33 -4.19
CA GLN A 402 9.13 5.85 -3.10
C GLN A 402 8.56 4.71 -2.27
N ASP A 403 8.44 4.90 -0.95
CA ASP A 403 7.64 4.00 -0.11
C ASP A 403 6.15 4.27 -0.35
N PRO A 404 5.30 3.24 -0.26
CA PRO A 404 3.86 3.43 -0.22
C PRO A 404 3.45 4.19 1.05
N TYR A 405 2.44 5.05 0.97
CA TYR A 405 1.95 5.87 2.10
C TYR A 405 0.48 5.59 2.46
N GLY A 406 -0.22 4.76 1.68
CA GLY A 406 -1.63 4.46 1.93
C GLY A 406 -2.48 5.73 1.96
N SER A 407 -3.21 5.95 3.07
CA SER A 407 -4.06 7.13 3.26
C SER A 407 -3.39 8.28 4.01
N ASP A 408 -2.08 8.20 4.30
CA ASP A 408 -1.33 9.26 5.00
C ASP A 408 -0.99 10.42 4.04
N PHE A 409 -1.84 11.44 4.05
CA PHE A 409 -1.70 12.61 3.18
C PHE A 409 -0.43 13.42 3.47
N ALA A 410 0.00 13.49 4.74
CA ALA A 410 1.22 14.21 5.08
C ALA A 410 2.45 13.52 4.48
N SER A 411 2.49 12.18 4.51
CA SER A 411 3.51 11.41 3.80
C SER A 411 3.45 11.61 2.29
N MET A 412 2.25 11.58 1.70
CA MET A 412 2.03 11.82 0.28
C MET A 412 2.65 13.15 -0.15
N LEU A 413 2.26 14.25 0.49
CA LEU A 413 2.76 15.60 0.18
C LEU A 413 4.28 15.70 0.31
N ALA A 414 4.84 15.22 1.42
CA ALA A 414 6.26 15.33 1.69
C ALA A 414 7.11 14.52 0.70
N ARG A 415 6.63 13.33 0.30
CA ARG A 415 7.31 12.46 -0.67
C ARG A 415 7.19 13.01 -2.09
N THR A 416 5.99 13.46 -2.50
CA THR A 416 5.73 14.08 -3.79
C THR A 416 6.53 15.36 -3.99
N GLY A 417 6.51 16.27 -3.02
CA GLY A 417 7.28 17.53 -3.09
C GLY A 417 8.79 17.26 -3.21
N ARG A 418 9.32 16.32 -2.42
CA ARG A 418 10.72 15.90 -2.50
C ARG A 418 11.07 15.28 -3.85
N LEU A 419 10.21 14.40 -4.38
CA LEU A 419 10.41 13.78 -5.68
C LEU A 419 10.47 14.83 -6.80
N ASN A 420 9.49 15.73 -6.85
CA ASN A 420 9.41 16.78 -7.86
C ASN A 420 10.67 17.67 -7.84
N GLN A 421 11.12 18.06 -6.65
CA GLN A 421 12.36 18.84 -6.50
C GLN A 421 13.58 18.07 -7.00
N GLN A 422 13.77 16.83 -6.56
CA GLN A 422 14.91 16.00 -6.98
C GLN A 422 14.95 15.77 -8.49
N VAL A 423 13.80 15.53 -9.10
CA VAL A 423 13.70 15.27 -10.54
C VAL A 423 13.94 16.53 -11.35
N ARG A 424 13.39 17.68 -10.93
CA ARG A 424 13.66 18.97 -11.55
C ARG A 424 15.15 19.29 -11.56
N ASP A 425 15.80 19.14 -10.40
CA ASP A 425 17.25 19.40 -10.26
C ASP A 425 18.08 18.46 -11.11
N TRP A 426 17.70 17.18 -11.18
CA TRP A 426 18.35 16.19 -12.02
C TRP A 426 18.20 16.51 -13.51
N LEU A 427 16.98 16.76 -13.99
CA LEU A 427 16.73 17.11 -15.39
C LEU A 427 17.49 18.36 -15.81
N HIS A 428 17.52 19.40 -14.96
CA HIS A 428 18.28 20.62 -15.23
C HIS A 428 19.77 20.32 -15.41
N LYS A 429 20.37 19.55 -14.50
CA LYS A 429 21.80 19.16 -14.57
C LYS A 429 22.10 18.30 -15.79
N VAL A 430 21.27 17.29 -16.08
CA VAL A 430 21.49 16.38 -17.20
C VAL A 430 21.32 17.11 -18.53
N ARG A 431 20.27 17.91 -18.70
CA ARG A 431 20.05 18.72 -19.91
C ARG A 431 21.19 19.70 -20.15
N SER A 432 21.62 20.40 -19.10
CA SER A 432 22.77 21.32 -19.19
C SER A 432 24.04 20.57 -19.61
N TRP A 433 24.29 19.39 -19.05
CA TRP A 433 25.45 18.58 -19.43
C TRP A 433 25.37 18.07 -20.87
N VAL A 434 24.24 17.49 -21.28
CA VAL A 434 24.04 16.97 -22.65
C VAL A 434 24.13 18.09 -23.69
N GLY A 435 23.56 19.27 -23.40
CA GLY A 435 23.62 20.42 -24.31
C GLY A 435 25.02 21.02 -24.46
N ALA A 436 25.90 20.84 -23.48
CA ALA A 436 27.29 21.30 -23.51
C ALA A 436 28.27 20.22 -24.03
N ALA A 437 27.91 18.94 -23.94
CA ALA A 437 28.79 17.83 -24.29
C ALA A 437 28.98 17.72 -25.82
N SER A 438 30.23 17.59 -26.25
CA SER A 438 30.57 17.21 -27.62
C SER A 438 30.17 15.75 -27.90
N THR A 439 29.99 15.39 -29.16
CA THR A 439 29.80 13.98 -29.58
C THR A 439 30.89 13.07 -29.03
N SER A 440 32.13 13.56 -28.95
CA SER A 440 33.26 12.79 -28.40
C SER A 440 33.08 12.49 -26.91
N GLU A 441 32.58 13.44 -26.13
CA GLU A 441 32.30 13.29 -24.70
C GLU A 441 31.08 12.41 -24.45
N LEU A 442 30.03 12.50 -25.28
CA LEU A 442 28.89 11.60 -25.24
C LEU A 442 29.32 10.15 -25.49
N ARG A 443 30.11 9.92 -26.54
CA ARG A 443 30.65 8.58 -26.84
C ARG A 443 31.52 8.05 -25.72
N ALA A 444 32.41 8.89 -25.17
CA ALA A 444 33.29 8.48 -24.08
C ALA A 444 32.50 8.14 -22.80
N SER A 445 31.52 8.97 -22.43
CA SER A 445 30.74 8.81 -21.21
C SER A 445 29.84 7.58 -21.25
N PHE A 446 29.20 7.31 -22.39
CA PHE A 446 28.28 6.19 -22.57
C PHE A 446 28.91 4.96 -23.24
N ARG A 447 30.22 5.02 -23.54
CA ARG A 447 31.01 3.95 -24.18
C ARG A 447 30.43 3.51 -25.53
N LEU A 448 30.03 4.48 -26.35
CA LEU A 448 29.43 4.22 -27.65
C LEU A 448 30.49 3.88 -28.71
N PRO A 449 30.15 3.10 -29.75
CA PRO A 449 31.06 2.80 -30.84
C PRO A 449 31.50 4.07 -31.60
N PRO A 450 32.70 4.07 -32.21
CA PRO A 450 33.17 5.19 -33.02
C PRO A 450 32.26 5.53 -34.21
N SER A 451 31.50 4.55 -34.72
CA SER A 451 30.55 4.71 -35.83
C SER A 451 29.35 5.60 -35.49
N VAL A 452 29.05 5.81 -34.20
CA VAL A 452 27.94 6.67 -33.77
C VAL A 452 28.36 8.13 -33.83
N THR A 453 27.82 8.89 -34.78
CA THR A 453 28.20 10.30 -35.01
C THR A 453 27.22 11.31 -34.43
N ASN A 454 25.96 10.90 -34.20
CA ASN A 454 24.92 11.77 -33.63
C ASN A 454 23.92 10.95 -32.79
N PRO A 455 24.27 10.57 -31.55
CA PRO A 455 23.37 9.77 -30.72
C PRO A 455 22.14 10.60 -30.31
N ALA A 456 20.94 10.03 -30.48
CA ALA A 456 19.70 10.63 -30.00
C ALA A 456 19.54 10.34 -28.50
N VAL A 457 19.53 11.37 -27.66
CA VAL A 457 19.42 11.23 -26.20
C VAL A 457 18.00 11.58 -25.74
N SER A 458 17.41 10.71 -24.93
CA SER A 458 16.15 10.95 -24.23
C SER A 458 16.32 10.71 -22.74
N PHE A 459 15.43 11.29 -21.93
CA PHE A 459 15.45 11.17 -20.48
C PHE A 459 14.21 10.39 -20.01
N LEU A 460 14.40 9.50 -19.05
CA LEU A 460 13.31 8.76 -18.41
C LEU A 460 13.43 8.87 -16.89
N VAL A 461 12.37 9.29 -16.23
CA VAL A 461 12.26 9.19 -14.77
C VAL A 461 11.31 8.06 -14.43
N LEU A 462 11.84 6.98 -13.87
CA LEU A 462 11.05 5.81 -13.51
C LEU A 462 10.91 5.72 -11.98
N THR A 463 9.67 5.74 -11.51
CA THR A 463 9.36 5.55 -10.09
C THR A 463 8.89 4.12 -9.82
N ARG A 464 9.08 3.61 -8.60
CA ARG A 464 8.41 2.35 -8.20
C ARG A 464 6.91 2.55 -8.05
N HIS A 465 6.52 3.67 -7.46
CA HIS A 465 5.16 4.11 -7.19
C HIS A 465 5.07 5.65 -7.35
N TYR A 466 3.91 6.17 -7.74
CA TYR A 466 3.55 7.59 -7.71
C TYR A 466 4.44 8.49 -8.59
N ALA A 467 4.23 8.41 -9.90
CA ALA A 467 4.93 9.21 -10.90
C ALA A 467 4.13 10.42 -11.40
N HIS A 468 2.81 10.43 -11.31
CA HIS A 468 1.96 11.39 -12.03
C HIS A 468 2.16 12.86 -11.61
N SER A 469 2.60 13.10 -10.38
CA SER A 469 3.03 14.44 -9.93
C SER A 469 4.21 15.01 -10.72
N LEU A 470 5.00 14.16 -11.39
CA LEU A 470 6.13 14.55 -12.23
C LEU A 470 5.72 15.29 -13.49
N ARG A 471 4.46 15.24 -13.92
CA ARG A 471 3.94 16.05 -15.04
C ARG A 471 4.17 17.54 -14.86
N LEU A 472 4.30 18.00 -13.60
CA LEU A 472 4.54 19.40 -13.23
C LEU A 472 6.01 19.82 -13.40
N VAL A 473 6.93 18.86 -13.58
CA VAL A 473 8.39 19.13 -13.63
C VAL A 473 9.10 18.46 -14.80
N VAL A 474 8.48 17.46 -15.44
CA VAL A 474 8.98 16.80 -16.63
C VAL A 474 8.26 17.39 -17.83
N ASP A 475 8.96 18.30 -18.52
CA ASP A 475 8.50 18.99 -19.72
C ASP A 475 9.28 18.55 -20.97
N GLY A 476 8.89 19.04 -22.14
CA GLY A 476 9.62 18.84 -23.39
C GLY A 476 9.39 17.51 -24.11
N THR A 477 9.94 17.41 -25.32
CA THR A 477 9.82 16.20 -26.16
C THR A 477 10.92 15.17 -25.87
N ASP A 478 11.99 15.58 -25.19
CA ASP A 478 13.18 14.81 -24.84
C ASP A 478 13.02 13.95 -23.58
N ALA A 479 12.10 14.31 -22.67
CA ALA A 479 11.90 13.61 -21.41
C ALA A 479 10.55 12.88 -21.34
N ALA A 480 10.51 11.78 -20.58
CA ALA A 480 9.31 11.07 -20.15
C ALA A 480 9.44 10.67 -18.68
N PHE A 481 8.32 10.36 -18.04
CA PHE A 481 8.29 9.73 -16.72
C PHE A 481 7.30 8.59 -16.72
N SER A 482 7.43 7.68 -15.76
CA SER A 482 6.43 6.64 -15.50
C SER A 482 6.63 6.02 -14.12
N ASN A 483 5.63 5.29 -13.64
CA ASN A 483 5.80 4.32 -12.56
C ASN A 483 6.06 2.91 -13.13
N TRP A 484 6.33 1.95 -12.25
CA TRP A 484 6.58 0.56 -12.63
C TRP A 484 5.40 -0.08 -13.38
N THR A 485 4.17 0.13 -12.91
CA THR A 485 2.97 -0.42 -13.54
C THR A 485 2.85 0.06 -14.99
N GLN A 486 2.98 1.37 -15.22
CA GLN A 486 2.96 1.99 -16.55
C GLN A 486 4.09 1.45 -17.47
N LEU A 487 5.28 1.20 -16.93
CA LEU A 487 6.36 0.58 -17.70
C LEU A 487 6.00 -0.83 -18.17
N ILE A 488 5.47 -1.67 -17.28
CA ILE A 488 5.04 -3.04 -17.62
C ILE A 488 3.90 -3.00 -18.64
N THR A 489 2.93 -2.10 -18.49
CA THR A 489 1.85 -1.91 -19.46
C THR A 489 2.38 -1.49 -20.83
N ALA A 490 3.34 -0.55 -20.87
CA ALA A 490 3.96 -0.11 -22.13
C ALA A 490 4.71 -1.27 -22.81
N ILE A 491 5.46 -2.07 -22.06
CA ILE A 491 6.17 -3.25 -22.58
C ILE A 491 5.18 -4.26 -23.16
N ALA A 492 4.08 -4.56 -22.46
CA ALA A 492 3.06 -5.48 -22.95
C ALA A 492 2.42 -4.97 -24.27
N ARG A 493 2.06 -3.69 -24.33
CA ARG A 493 1.52 -3.06 -25.56
C ARG A 493 2.50 -3.10 -26.73
N LEU A 494 3.80 -2.97 -26.48
CA LEU A 494 4.81 -3.12 -27.52
C LEU A 494 4.85 -4.54 -28.09
N GLN A 495 4.73 -5.55 -27.23
CA GLN A 495 4.73 -6.97 -27.62
C GLN A 495 3.46 -7.39 -28.37
N GLU A 496 2.32 -6.79 -28.04
CA GLU A 496 1.04 -7.03 -28.73
C GLU A 496 0.92 -6.27 -30.07
N SER A 497 1.83 -5.35 -30.36
CA SER A 497 1.76 -4.51 -31.54
C SER A 497 2.32 -5.20 -32.79
N ASN A 498 1.69 -4.95 -33.95
CA ASN A 498 2.16 -5.43 -35.26
C ASN A 498 3.44 -4.75 -35.76
N PHE A 499 3.92 -3.71 -35.09
CA PHE A 499 5.14 -2.99 -35.47
C PHE A 499 6.33 -3.47 -34.63
N PRO A 500 7.57 -3.41 -35.15
CA PRO A 500 8.77 -3.77 -34.39
C PRO A 500 8.90 -2.92 -33.11
N PRO A 501 9.20 -3.52 -31.95
CA PRO A 501 9.44 -2.76 -30.73
C PRO A 501 10.74 -1.96 -30.88
N THR A 502 10.72 -0.70 -30.45
CA THR A 502 11.92 0.17 -30.39
C THR A 502 11.88 1.04 -29.13
N LEU A 503 13.03 1.58 -28.71
CA LEU A 503 13.09 2.54 -27.61
C LEU A 503 12.28 3.81 -27.86
N GLU A 504 12.20 4.26 -29.12
CA GLU A 504 11.35 5.39 -29.49
C GLU A 504 9.88 5.13 -29.20
N ARG A 505 9.39 3.94 -29.59
CA ARG A 505 8.01 3.54 -29.35
C ARG A 505 7.73 3.34 -27.87
N LEU A 506 8.68 2.78 -27.12
CA LEU A 506 8.59 2.69 -25.67
C LEU A 506 8.35 4.07 -25.04
N ILE A 507 9.17 5.07 -25.38
CA ILE A 507 9.00 6.44 -24.87
C ILE A 507 7.63 7.01 -25.27
N LYS A 508 7.16 6.76 -26.49
CA LYS A 508 5.83 7.22 -26.94
C LYS A 508 4.68 6.58 -26.15
N GLU A 509 4.74 5.27 -25.92
CA GLU A 509 3.75 4.56 -25.08
C GLU A 509 3.77 5.08 -23.64
N LEU A 510 4.96 5.27 -23.06
CA LEU A 510 5.10 5.82 -21.71
C LEU A 510 4.51 7.23 -21.60
N LYS A 511 4.73 8.11 -22.59
CA LYS A 511 4.11 9.45 -22.61
C LYS A 511 2.59 9.37 -22.68
N THR A 512 2.07 8.46 -23.48
CA THR A 512 0.62 8.23 -23.62
C THR A 512 0.00 7.74 -22.31
N LEU A 513 0.70 6.88 -21.57
CA LEU A 513 0.24 6.38 -20.27
C LEU A 513 0.46 7.36 -19.12
N SER A 514 1.39 8.31 -19.22
CA SER A 514 1.82 9.09 -18.04
C SER A 514 1.21 10.49 -17.98
N VAL A 515 0.66 10.99 -19.09
CA VAL A 515 0.02 12.31 -19.18
C VAL A 515 -1.44 12.16 -19.64
N PRO A 516 -2.34 11.60 -18.80
CA PRO A 516 -3.78 11.74 -19.03
C PRO A 516 -4.22 13.20 -18.79
N ASP A 517 -5.42 13.54 -19.26
CA ASP A 517 -6.08 14.80 -18.93
C ASP A 517 -6.08 15.03 -17.42
N GLU A 518 -5.90 16.29 -16.98
CA GLU A 518 -5.86 16.59 -15.55
C GLU A 518 -7.22 16.27 -14.92
N GLN A 519 -7.19 15.37 -13.94
CA GLN A 519 -8.36 14.94 -13.20
C GLN A 519 -8.37 15.66 -11.87
N TYR A 520 -9.54 16.18 -11.52
CA TYR A 520 -9.77 16.87 -10.27
C TYR A 520 -10.74 16.06 -9.42
N TYR A 521 -10.57 16.13 -8.10
CA TYR A 521 -11.63 15.70 -7.20
C TYR A 521 -12.90 16.49 -7.50
N LEU A 522 -14.04 15.82 -7.35
CA LEU A 522 -15.34 16.50 -7.43
C LEU A 522 -15.38 17.66 -6.43
N PRO A 523 -16.02 18.78 -6.78
CA PRO A 523 -16.17 19.88 -5.84
C PRO A 523 -16.77 19.39 -4.53
N GLU A 524 -16.09 19.62 -3.41
CA GLU A 524 -16.61 19.23 -2.11
C GLU A 524 -17.86 20.07 -1.83
N PRO A 525 -19.02 19.43 -1.57
CA PRO A 525 -20.22 20.17 -1.21
C PRO A 525 -19.98 20.92 0.09
N ARG A 526 -20.60 22.09 0.21
CA ARG A 526 -20.55 22.85 1.46
C ARG A 526 -21.05 21.97 2.59
N SER A 527 -20.22 21.78 3.61
CA SER A 527 -20.53 20.90 4.73
C SER A 527 -20.30 21.60 6.08
N ASP A 528 -21.21 21.34 7.01
CA ASP A 528 -21.19 21.85 8.38
C ASP A 528 -20.95 20.69 9.34
N TRP A 529 -19.82 20.73 10.05
CA TRP A 529 -19.42 19.70 11.00
C TRP A 529 -19.46 20.25 12.41
N THR A 530 -20.18 19.58 13.31
CA THR A 530 -20.23 19.96 14.72
C THR A 530 -19.78 18.80 15.62
N THR A 531 -18.78 19.05 16.45
CA THR A 531 -18.28 18.11 17.47
C THR A 531 -18.16 18.83 18.82
N GLY A 532 -19.16 18.61 19.68
CA GLY A 532 -19.23 19.32 20.96
C GLY A 532 -19.44 20.83 20.74
N ARG A 533 -18.50 21.65 21.22
CA ARG A 533 -18.49 23.10 20.99
C ARG A 533 -17.70 23.53 19.76
N LEU A 534 -17.05 22.59 19.08
CA LEU A 534 -16.29 22.88 17.87
C LEU A 534 -17.22 22.77 16.66
N ARG A 535 -17.28 23.83 15.87
CA ARG A 535 -17.97 23.87 14.59
C ARG A 535 -16.94 24.15 13.49
N PHE A 536 -17.06 23.44 12.37
CA PHE A 536 -16.26 23.62 11.18
C PHE A 536 -17.18 23.72 9.97
N THR A 537 -16.92 24.65 9.07
CA THR A 537 -17.57 24.69 7.76
C THR A 537 -16.53 24.44 6.69
N ILE A 538 -16.81 23.57 5.73
CA ILE A 538 -15.98 23.36 4.56
C ILE A 538 -16.73 23.89 3.35
N GLU A 539 -16.05 24.67 2.52
CA GLU A 539 -16.54 25.13 1.23
C GLU A 539 -15.39 25.20 0.23
N GLN A 540 -15.71 25.16 -1.05
CA GLN A 540 -14.74 25.27 -2.13
C GLN A 540 -14.82 26.64 -2.77
N GLU A 541 -13.67 27.28 -2.99
CA GLU A 541 -13.62 28.55 -3.68
C GLU A 541 -14.19 28.39 -5.11
N HIS A 542 -15.06 29.30 -5.52
CA HIS A 542 -15.58 29.28 -6.89
C HIS A 542 -14.61 30.03 -7.80
N LEU A 543 -14.31 29.48 -8.98
CA LEU A 543 -13.63 30.24 -10.03
C LEU A 543 -14.52 31.44 -10.36
N GLU A 544 -14.01 32.67 -10.17
CA GLU A 544 -14.63 33.85 -10.75
C GLU A 544 -14.63 33.64 -12.26
N THR A 545 -15.80 33.36 -12.84
CA THR A 545 -15.97 33.42 -14.29
C THR A 545 -15.74 34.87 -14.70
N GLU A 546 -14.59 35.14 -15.32
CA GLU A 546 -14.37 36.39 -16.05
C GLU A 546 -15.52 36.57 -17.04
N SER A 547 -16.33 37.60 -16.80
CA SER A 547 -17.52 37.97 -17.55
C SER A 547 -17.21 38.63 -18.88
#